data_AF-A0A9N8RY85-F1
#
_entry.id   AF-A0A9N8RY85-F1
#
_cell.length_a   1.000
_cell.length_b   1.000
_cell.length_c   1.000
_cell.angle_alpha   90.00
_cell.angle_beta   90.00
_cell.angle_gamma   90.00
#
_symmetry.space_group_name_H-M   'P 1'
#
loop_
_entity.id
_entity.type
_entity.pdbx_description
1 polymer ?
#
loop_
_entity_poly.entity_id
_entity_poly.type
_entity_poly.pdbx_seq_one_letter_code
_entity_poly.pdbx_strand_id
1 'polypeptide(L)'
;MQAIVPHTITPTITNWKYASEVWRAFAQAHPELGYSGSANSWVHFQRRYGQRLMEIDVIRQPGGPRRGMIADTDRFEVVAFALLTTGALPAETTTAAAA
;
A
#
# COMPACT_ATOMS: atom_id res chain seq x y z
N MET A 1 -10.62 -39.28 -21.48
CA MET A 1 -10.85 -38.80 -20.09
C MET A 1 -10.18 -37.45 -19.96
N GLN A 2 -10.95 -36.35 -20.01
CA GLN A 2 -10.43 -34.98 -19.83
C GLN A 2 -10.59 -34.61 -18.35
N ALA A 3 -9.51 -34.21 -17.69
CA ALA A 3 -9.54 -33.76 -16.31
C ALA A 3 -10.06 -32.32 -16.27
N ILE A 4 -11.17 -32.11 -15.57
CA ILE A 4 -11.70 -30.78 -15.26
C ILE A 4 -10.76 -30.19 -14.19
N VAL A 5 -9.89 -29.26 -14.57
CA VAL A 5 -9.06 -28.53 -13.61
C VAL A 5 -9.97 -27.51 -12.91
N PRO A 6 -10.20 -27.61 -11.59
CA PRO A 6 -10.98 -26.61 -10.88
C PRO A 6 -10.20 -25.29 -10.92
N HIS A 7 -10.74 -24.30 -11.62
CA HIS A 7 -10.25 -22.93 -11.48
C HIS A 7 -10.81 -22.44 -10.16
N THR A 8 -10.03 -22.57 -9.08
CA THR A 8 -10.37 -21.98 -7.80
C THR A 8 -10.38 -20.47 -8.00
N ILE A 9 -11.57 -19.91 -8.20
CA ILE A 9 -11.76 -18.47 -8.10
C ILE A 9 -11.64 -18.16 -6.61
N THR A 10 -10.41 -17.99 -6.13
CA THR A 10 -10.16 -17.50 -4.78
C THR A 10 -10.82 -16.13 -4.70
N PRO A 11 -11.78 -15.90 -3.80
CA PRO A 11 -12.33 -14.57 -3.62
C PRO A 11 -11.18 -13.68 -3.16
N THR A 12 -10.68 -12.81 -4.04
CA THR A 12 -9.66 -11.82 -3.69
C THR A 12 -10.33 -10.85 -2.71
N ILE A 13 -10.26 -11.15 -1.42
CA ILE A 13 -10.52 -10.15 -0.39
C ILE A 13 -9.51 -9.05 -0.66
N THR A 14 -9.96 -7.96 -1.24
CA THR A 14 -9.09 -6.85 -1.59
C THR A 14 -8.58 -6.28 -0.26
N ASN A 15 -7.28 -6.41 0.00
CA ASN A 15 -6.63 -5.94 1.24
C ASN A 15 -6.51 -4.40 1.28
N TRP A 16 -7.50 -3.70 0.73
CA TRP A 16 -7.54 -2.25 0.59
C TRP A 16 -8.23 -1.65 1.79
N LYS A 17 -7.48 -0.88 2.57
CA LYS A 17 -7.99 -0.17 3.76
C LYS A 17 -7.78 1.32 3.62
N TYR A 18 -8.35 2.12 4.52
CA TYR A 18 -8.09 3.56 4.52
C TYR A 18 -6.60 3.83 4.70
N ALA A 19 -6.01 4.57 3.75
CA ALA A 19 -4.58 4.80 3.71
C ALA A 19 -4.06 5.48 4.99
N SER A 20 -4.88 6.33 5.62
CA SER A 20 -4.57 6.94 6.92
C SER A 20 -4.46 5.93 8.06
N GLU A 21 -5.27 4.86 8.05
CA GLU A 21 -5.20 3.79 9.05
C GLU A 21 -3.98 2.91 8.81
N VAL A 22 -3.70 2.57 7.54
CA VAL A 22 -2.52 1.80 7.14
C VAL A 22 -1.24 2.56 7.50
N TRP A 23 -1.19 3.87 7.23
CA TRP A 23 -0.08 4.74 7.63
C TRP A 23 0.12 4.77 9.15
N ARG A 24 -0.96 4.86 9.91
CA ARG A 24 -0.88 4.85 11.37
C ARG A 24 -0.30 3.54 11.88
N ALA A 25 -0.76 2.40 11.35
CA ALA A 25 -0.23 1.09 11.71
C ALA A 25 1.25 0.97 11.34
N PHE A 26 1.63 1.42 10.14
CA PHE A 26 3.02 1.46 9.67
C PHE A 26 3.92 2.27 10.62
N ALA A 27 3.52 3.48 10.99
CA ALA A 27 4.30 4.33 11.88
C ALA A 27 4.44 3.75 13.30
N GLN A 28 3.45 2.97 13.76
CA GLN A 28 3.53 2.25 15.03
C GLN A 28 4.45 1.03 14.95
N ALA A 29 4.49 0.35 13.81
CA ALA A 29 5.39 -0.78 13.56
C ALA A 29 6.85 -0.35 13.39
N HIS A 30 7.08 0.88 12.91
CA HIS A 30 8.41 1.44 12.63
C HIS A 30 8.72 2.72 13.43
N PRO A 31 8.78 2.66 14.77
CA PRO A 31 9.11 3.82 15.60
C PRO A 31 10.49 4.41 15.28
N GLU A 32 11.42 3.60 14.75
CA GLU A 32 12.76 4.00 14.32
C GLU A 32 12.77 5.05 13.20
N LEU A 33 11.68 5.16 12.43
CA LEU A 33 11.55 6.15 11.35
C LEU A 33 11.10 7.52 11.86
N GLY A 34 10.71 7.65 13.14
CA GLY A 34 10.35 8.93 13.77
C GLY A 34 9.02 9.53 13.32
N TYR A 35 8.15 8.77 12.63
CA TYR A 35 6.82 9.23 12.24
C TYR A 35 5.79 8.98 13.33
N SER A 36 4.91 9.97 13.57
CA SER A 36 3.89 9.88 14.63
C SER A 36 2.64 9.08 14.24
N GLY A 37 2.46 8.71 12.97
CA GLY A 37 1.23 8.08 12.46
C GLY A 37 0.00 9.00 12.49
N SER A 38 0.17 10.28 12.81
CA SER A 38 -0.89 11.29 12.84
C SER A 38 -1.32 11.71 11.42
N ALA A 39 -2.51 12.30 11.32
CA ALA A 39 -3.01 12.87 10.06
C ALA A 39 -2.03 13.90 9.44
N ASN A 40 -1.36 14.70 10.27
CA ASN A 40 -0.38 15.67 9.76
C ASN A 40 0.85 14.96 9.16
N SER A 41 1.38 13.93 9.82
CA SER A 41 2.48 13.12 9.28
C SER A 41 2.09 12.41 7.97
N TRP A 42 0.85 11.94 7.87
CA TRP A 42 0.29 11.37 6.65
C TRP A 42 0.27 12.39 5.51
N VAL A 43 -0.21 13.62 5.76
CA VAL A 43 -0.24 14.69 4.75
C VAL A 43 1.16 15.02 4.25
N HIS A 44 2.16 15.08 5.13
CA HIS A 44 3.56 15.31 4.72
C HIS A 44 4.11 14.17 3.86
N PHE A 45 3.86 12.91 4.25
CA PHE A 45 4.24 11.75 3.47
C PHE A 45 3.57 11.72 2.10
N GLN A 46 2.25 11.96 2.05
CA GLN A 46 1.47 12.00 0.82
C GLN A 46 1.93 13.12 -0.12
N ARG A 47 2.25 14.32 0.39
CA ARG A 47 2.77 15.41 -0.43
C ARG A 47 4.10 15.06 -1.11
N ARG A 48 4.93 14.24 -0.47
CA ARG A 48 6.25 13.85 -0.99
C ARG A 48 6.19 12.64 -1.91
N TYR A 49 5.39 11.64 -1.57
CA TYR A 49 5.42 10.32 -2.23
C TYR A 49 4.07 9.84 -2.77
N GLY A 50 2.98 10.56 -2.52
CA GLY A 50 1.63 10.16 -2.90
C GLY A 50 1.47 9.91 -4.40
N GLN A 51 2.06 10.76 -5.25
CA GLN A 51 2.01 10.55 -6.70
C GLN A 51 2.67 9.23 -7.10
N ARG A 52 3.87 8.94 -6.58
CA ARG A 52 4.58 7.69 -6.87
C ARG A 52 3.78 6.48 -6.41
N LEU A 53 3.17 6.54 -5.23
CA LEU A 53 2.33 5.47 -4.69
C LEU A 53 1.07 5.22 -5.55
N MET A 54 0.50 6.26 -6.16
CA MET A 54 -0.60 6.12 -7.11
C MET A 54 -0.13 5.49 -8.43
N GLU A 55 1.03 5.89 -8.95
CA GLU A 55 1.60 5.38 -10.21
C GLU A 55 1.85 3.87 -10.19
N ILE A 56 2.23 3.31 -9.02
CA ILE A 56 2.44 1.86 -8.85
C ILE A 56 1.25 1.13 -8.22
N ASP A 57 0.10 1.80 -8.15
CA ASP A 57 -1.15 1.25 -7.67
C ASP A 57 -1.08 0.68 -6.23
N VAL A 58 -0.37 1.38 -5.35
CA VAL A 58 -0.31 1.08 -3.91
C VAL A 58 -1.35 1.89 -3.14
N ILE A 59 -1.69 3.08 -3.62
CA ILE A 59 -2.79 3.88 -3.09
C ILE A 59 -3.74 4.33 -4.20
N ARG A 60 -5.02 4.43 -3.88
CA ARG A 60 -6.07 4.92 -4.79
C ARG A 60 -6.90 6.00 -4.11
N GLN A 61 -7.47 6.90 -4.91
CA GLN A 61 -8.43 7.90 -4.45
C GLN A 61 -9.80 7.66 -5.08
N PRO A 62 -10.66 6.81 -4.48
CA PRO A 62 -11.96 6.49 -5.03
C PRO A 62 -12.93 7.67 -4.86
N GLY A 63 -13.44 8.21 -5.96
CA GLY A 63 -14.57 9.16 -5.95
C GLY A 63 -14.24 10.59 -5.52
N GLY A 64 -13.00 11.05 -5.72
CA GLY A 64 -12.61 12.46 -5.67
C GLY A 64 -11.97 12.95 -4.37
N PRO A 65 -11.57 14.24 -4.31
CA PRO A 65 -10.67 14.78 -3.27
C PRO A 65 -11.27 14.82 -1.85
N ARG A 66 -12.60 14.72 -1.72
CA ARG A 66 -13.29 14.68 -0.42
C ARG A 66 -13.41 13.28 0.16
N ARG A 67 -13.11 12.23 -0.62
CA ARG A 67 -13.12 10.85 -0.15
C ARG A 67 -11.70 10.46 0.28
N GLY A 68 -11.61 9.79 1.42
CA GLY A 68 -10.35 9.26 1.95
C GLY A 68 -9.70 8.32 0.95
N MET A 69 -8.37 8.33 0.94
CA MET A 69 -7.61 7.41 0.09
C MET A 69 -7.64 6.00 0.68
N ILE A 70 -7.53 5.01 -0.20
CA ILE A 70 -7.34 3.62 0.18
C ILE A 70 -5.92 3.18 -0.19
N ALA A 71 -5.35 2.27 0.59
CA ALA A 71 -4.03 1.69 0.37
C ALA A 71 -4.12 0.18 0.35
N ASP A 72 -3.34 -0.44 -0.53
CA ASP A 72 -3.08 -1.87 -0.58
C ASP A 72 -2.18 -2.25 0.60
N THR A 73 -2.74 -2.91 1.61
CA THR A 73 -1.99 -3.23 2.82
C THR A 73 -0.86 -4.23 2.60
N ASP A 74 -0.93 -5.07 1.57
CA ASP A 74 0.10 -6.08 1.30
C ASP A 74 1.38 -5.44 0.76
N ARG A 75 1.24 -4.32 0.06
CA ARG A 75 2.36 -3.62 -0.60
C ARG A 75 2.77 -2.35 0.11
N PHE A 76 1.87 -1.73 0.86
CA PHE A 76 2.10 -0.40 1.43
C PHE A 76 3.32 -0.33 2.34
N GLU A 77 3.48 -1.28 3.26
CA GLU A 77 4.57 -1.27 4.24
C GLU A 77 5.95 -1.30 3.57
N VAL A 78 6.18 -2.29 2.69
CA VAL A 78 7.45 -2.48 1.97
C VAL A 78 7.79 -1.24 1.13
N VAL A 79 6.80 -0.71 0.42
CA VAL A 79 6.98 0.44 -0.47
C VAL A 79 7.21 1.73 0.33
N ALA A 80 6.44 1.96 1.39
CA ALA A 80 6.61 3.12 2.25
C ALA A 80 7.98 3.10 2.93
N PHE A 81 8.41 1.95 3.45
CA PHE A 81 9.72 1.78 4.06
C PHE A 81 10.84 2.09 3.05
N ALA A 82 10.79 1.53 1.84
CA ALA A 82 11.77 1.79 0.79
C ALA A 82 11.84 3.28 0.42
N LEU A 83 10.70 3.94 0.25
CA LEU A 83 10.63 5.37 -0.08
C LEU A 83 11.17 6.26 1.05
N LEU A 84 10.97 5.87 2.31
CA LEU A 84 11.44 6.63 3.46
C LEU A 84 12.94 6.47 3.72
N THR A 85 13.49 5.30 3.45
CA THR A 85 14.90 4.99 3.73
C THR A 85 15.82 5.25 2.54
N THR A 86 15.39 4.92 1.33
CA THR A 86 16.22 5.00 0.11
C THR A 86 15.77 6.10 -0.86
N GLY A 87 14.53 6.59 -0.74
CA GLY A 87 13.94 7.50 -1.71
C GLY A 87 13.59 6.85 -3.06
N ALA A 88 13.75 5.53 -3.19
CA ALA A 88 13.47 4.75 -4.37
C ALA A 88 12.36 3.71 -4.11
N LEU A 89 11.76 3.23 -5.20
CA LEU A 89 10.82 2.11 -5.14
C LEU A 89 11.60 0.79 -5.01
N PRO A 90 11.03 -0.23 -4.33
CA PRO A 90 11.66 -1.54 -4.25
C PRO A 90 11.85 -2.11 -5.66
N ALA A 91 13.03 -2.66 -5.94
CA ALA A 91 13.48 -3.02 -7.28
C ALA A 91 12.57 -4.03 -7.99
N GLU A 92 11.81 -4.85 -7.27
CA GLU A 92 10.73 -5.68 -7.79
C GLU A 92 10.02 -6.34 -6.59
N THR A 93 8.76 -6.01 -6.37
CA THR A 93 7.82 -6.99 -5.79
C THR A 93 6.94 -7.47 -6.94
N THR A 94 7.56 -7.97 -8.00
CA THR A 94 6.93 -8.82 -9.02
C THR A 94 7.09 -10.27 -8.57
N THR A 95 6.63 -10.63 -7.36
CA THR A 95 6.56 -12.03 -6.92
C THR A 95 5.54 -12.14 -5.79
N ALA A 96 4.25 -12.23 -6.14
CA ALA A 96 3.21 -12.88 -5.32
C ALA A 96 1.91 -13.03 -6.11
N ALA A 97 1.95 -13.73 -7.26
CA ALA A 97 0.75 -14.29 -7.91
C ALA A 97 1.13 -15.44 -8.86
N ALA A 98 2.07 -16.28 -8.45
CA ALA A 98 2.40 -17.54 -9.12
C ALA A 98 2.64 -18.60 -8.04
N ALA A 99 1.55 -19.07 -7.43
CA ALA A 99 1.46 -20.33 -6.72
C ALA A 99 -0.01 -20.76 -6.66
#